data_AF-A0A0F6SDV4-F1
#
_entry.id   AF-A0A0F6SDV4-F1
#
_cell.length_a   1.000
_cell.length_b   1.000
_cell.length_c   1.000
_cell.angle_alpha   90.00
_cell.angle_beta   90.00
_cell.angle_gamma   90.00
#
_symmetry.space_group_name_H-M   'P 1'
#
loop_
_entity.id
_entity.type
_entity.pdbx_description
1 polymer ?
#
loop_
_entity_poly.entity_id
_entity_poly.type
_entity_poly.pdbx_seq_one_letter_code
_entity_poly.pdbx_strand_id
1 'polypeptide(L)'
;MSGTGGDDAFEALSDCAACRVESSVVELIAARGGAGVVLESKCRLCLREQREGALVFAGERFAGDEAAARAALARWARSEGDDDVERFVQAHFAVVGPGVDAVGAIAARLARGEPVETSFDAIAWLFPGVGAIGGGGAPPARPEDDDARATTPFVRPAPQESAPPVRRSVPPIIPTTHESIPLHKQPLRVSARALCAVMLADGQASPADRAFLDATLRAWGHPPLRDDDLAVWRPHDLGWPHDPRAVVDAMARLAFVDGERDTTEWRVAREFARAWGVPLEVLEALGLELEREHERGLRRVVSSLTRLFVR
;
A
#
# COMPACT_ATOMS: atom_id res chain seq x y z
N MET A 1 -8.36 25.65 -30.13
CA MET A 1 -8.42 25.17 -28.73
C MET A 1 -7.49 23.98 -28.64
N SER A 2 -6.26 24.23 -28.18
CA SER A 2 -5.23 23.20 -28.00
C SER A 2 -5.57 22.47 -26.71
N GLY A 3 -6.24 21.33 -26.82
CA GLY A 3 -6.44 20.43 -25.68
C GLY A 3 -5.06 19.92 -25.26
N THR A 4 -4.57 20.37 -24.12
CA THR A 4 -3.40 19.80 -23.45
C THR A 4 -3.73 18.36 -23.11
N GLY A 5 -3.28 17.41 -23.95
CA GLY A 5 -3.32 15.98 -23.67
C GLY A 5 -2.38 15.65 -22.51
N GLY A 6 -2.79 15.98 -21.30
CA GLY A 6 -2.03 15.81 -20.06
C GLY A 6 -2.23 14.48 -19.35
N ASP A 7 -2.95 13.53 -19.95
CA ASP A 7 -3.74 12.58 -19.15
C ASP A 7 -3.28 11.12 -19.13
N ASP A 8 -2.12 10.77 -19.67
CA ASP A 8 -1.65 9.37 -19.62
C ASP A 8 -0.33 9.27 -18.85
N ALA A 9 -0.28 9.74 -17.60
CA ALA A 9 0.79 9.41 -16.66
C ALA A 9 0.21 9.03 -15.30
N PHE A 10 0.80 8.05 -14.63
CA PHE A 10 0.43 7.63 -13.29
C PHE A 10 1.64 7.70 -12.36
N GLU A 11 1.38 7.84 -11.07
CA GLU A 11 2.45 7.81 -10.08
C GLU A 11 2.65 6.37 -9.57
N ALA A 12 3.89 5.91 -9.42
CA ALA A 12 4.32 4.67 -8.76
C ALA A 12 5.28 4.99 -7.59
N LEU A 13 5.26 4.22 -6.49
CA LEU A 13 6.29 4.35 -5.46
C LEU A 13 7.45 3.37 -5.71
N SER A 14 8.66 3.72 -5.31
CA SER A 14 9.80 2.80 -5.34
C SER A 14 10.78 3.04 -4.20
N ASP A 15 11.70 2.10 -4.01
CA ASP A 15 12.73 2.18 -2.99
C ASP A 15 13.81 3.18 -3.40
N CYS A 16 14.25 4.03 -2.47
CA CYS A 16 15.32 4.96 -2.82
C CYS A 16 16.68 4.28 -2.78
N ALA A 17 17.33 4.14 -3.93
CA ALA A 17 18.69 3.61 -4.00
C ALA A 17 19.75 4.44 -3.23
N ALA A 18 19.48 5.71 -2.90
CA ALA A 18 20.41 6.56 -2.15
C ALA A 18 20.25 6.44 -0.64
N CYS A 19 19.03 6.65 -0.11
CA CYS A 19 18.80 6.59 1.34
C CYS A 19 18.27 5.23 1.84
N ARG A 20 18.04 4.28 0.93
CA ARG A 20 17.61 2.89 1.23
C ARG A 20 16.30 2.80 2.02
N VAL A 21 15.44 3.79 1.85
CA VAL A 21 14.10 3.77 2.45
C VAL A 21 13.12 3.22 1.43
N GLU A 22 12.38 2.20 1.86
CA GLU A 22 11.33 1.55 1.08
C GLU A 22 10.24 2.56 0.69
N SER A 23 9.70 2.45 -0.53
CA SER A 23 8.56 3.25 -1.02
C SER A 23 8.69 4.77 -0.82
N SER A 24 9.92 5.30 -0.74
CA SER A 24 10.17 6.72 -0.48
C SER A 24 10.31 7.55 -1.75
N VAL A 25 10.47 6.91 -2.90
CA VAL A 25 10.53 7.57 -4.22
C VAL A 25 9.15 7.58 -4.84
N VAL A 26 8.72 8.75 -5.31
CA VAL A 26 7.58 8.93 -6.20
C VAL A 26 8.10 8.94 -7.63
N GLU A 27 7.62 8.02 -8.46
CA GLU A 27 7.93 7.91 -9.89
C GLU A 27 6.71 8.33 -10.69
N LEU A 28 6.87 9.20 -11.68
CA LEU A 28 5.85 9.52 -12.66
C LEU A 28 6.11 8.69 -13.91
N ILE A 29 5.17 7.83 -14.29
CA ILE A 29 5.31 6.84 -15.36
C ILE A 29 4.32 7.14 -16.47
N ALA A 30 4.77 7.13 -17.73
CA ALA A 30 3.89 7.29 -18.89
C ALA A 30 2.98 6.05 -19.09
N ALA A 31 1.66 6.27 -19.20
CA ALA A 31 0.63 5.24 -19.31
C ALA A 31 0.38 4.77 -20.76
N ARG A 32 0.75 5.54 -21.79
CA ARG A 32 0.61 5.13 -23.21
C ARG A 32 1.89 5.26 -24.02
N GLY A 33 2.16 4.24 -24.83
CA GLY A 33 3.15 4.29 -25.92
C GLY A 33 4.61 4.08 -25.52
N GLY A 34 4.90 3.92 -24.23
CA GLY A 34 6.21 3.57 -23.70
C GLY A 34 6.08 2.45 -22.68
N ALA A 35 7.04 1.53 -22.66
CA ALA A 35 7.08 0.33 -21.81
C ALA A 35 7.26 0.65 -20.30
N GLY A 36 6.35 1.44 -19.70
CA GLY A 36 6.47 1.87 -18.30
C GLY A 36 7.67 2.80 -18.09
N VAL A 37 7.94 3.71 -19.03
CA VAL A 37 9.09 4.62 -18.92
C VAL A 37 8.85 5.63 -17.79
N VAL A 38 9.75 5.63 -16.82
CA VAL A 38 9.79 6.62 -15.73
C VAL A 38 10.22 7.98 -16.30
N LEU A 39 9.30 8.94 -16.28
CA LEU A 39 9.49 10.31 -16.74
C LEU A 39 10.23 11.14 -15.68
N GLU A 40 9.82 11.00 -14.43
CA GLU A 40 10.42 11.68 -13.28
C GLU A 40 10.44 10.75 -12.08
N SER A 41 11.46 10.86 -11.23
CA SER A 41 11.45 10.21 -9.93
C SER A 41 12.01 11.12 -8.86
N LYS A 42 11.37 11.17 -7.69
CA LYS A 42 11.77 12.02 -6.57
C LYS A 42 11.60 11.33 -5.23
N CYS A 43 12.69 11.21 -4.47
CA CYS A 43 12.65 10.71 -3.10
C CYS A 43 12.09 11.78 -2.15
N ARG A 44 11.02 11.45 -1.43
CA ARG A 44 10.39 12.32 -0.43
C ARG A 44 11.30 12.58 0.79
N LEU A 45 12.14 11.60 1.13
CA LEU A 45 13.06 11.72 2.26
C LEU A 45 14.35 12.47 1.90
N CYS A 46 15.19 11.90 1.02
CA CYS A 46 16.51 12.46 0.71
C CYS A 46 16.50 13.45 -0.47
N LEU A 47 15.34 13.69 -1.10
CA LEU A 47 15.17 14.60 -2.23
C LEU A 47 15.90 14.20 -3.51
N ARG A 48 16.52 13.01 -3.58
CA ARG A 48 17.12 12.48 -4.82
C ARG A 48 16.11 12.59 -5.96
N GLU A 49 16.54 13.16 -7.08
CA GLU A 49 15.66 13.48 -8.21
C GLU A 49 16.28 13.03 -9.54
N GLN A 50 15.50 12.34 -10.37
CA GLN A 50 15.86 11.98 -11.74
C GLN A 50 14.74 12.43 -12.70
N ARG A 51 15.12 12.83 -13.91
CA ARG A 51 14.18 13.19 -14.98
C ARG A 51 14.66 12.56 -16.29
N GLU A 52 13.79 11.81 -16.95
CA GLU A 52 14.08 11.10 -18.21
C GLU A 52 15.40 10.29 -18.14
N GLY A 53 15.62 9.64 -16.98
CA GLY A 53 16.83 8.86 -16.69
C GLY A 53 18.08 9.67 -16.30
N ALA A 54 18.08 11.00 -16.44
CA ALA A 54 19.17 11.86 -16.02
C ALA A 54 19.08 12.21 -14.52
N LEU A 55 20.18 12.08 -13.79
CA LEU A 55 20.25 12.47 -12.38
C LEU A 55 20.28 14.00 -12.25
N VAL A 56 19.22 14.57 -11.68
CA VAL A 56 19.09 16.02 -11.43
C VAL A 56 19.67 16.38 -10.07
N PHE A 57 19.35 15.59 -9.03
CA PHE A 57 19.86 15.77 -7.68
C PHE A 57 20.25 14.43 -7.06
N ALA A 58 21.46 14.34 -6.51
CA ALA A 58 22.01 13.09 -5.99
C ALA A 58 21.29 12.57 -4.73
N GLY A 59 20.63 13.46 -3.99
CA GLY A 59 20.05 13.22 -2.68
C GLY A 59 20.93 13.73 -1.55
N GLU A 60 20.31 14.15 -0.45
CA GLU A 60 20.96 14.39 0.82
C GLU A 60 21.61 13.08 1.34
N ARG A 61 22.73 13.21 2.05
CA ARG A 61 23.42 12.08 2.67
C ARG A 61 23.25 12.17 4.18
N PHE A 62 22.83 11.07 4.78
CA PHE A 62 22.63 10.98 6.23
C PHE A 62 23.79 10.29 6.96
N ALA A 63 24.77 9.74 6.23
CA ALA A 63 25.84 8.93 6.81
C ALA A 63 26.59 9.67 7.94
N GLY A 64 26.47 9.15 9.17
CA GLY A 64 27.05 9.74 10.37
C GLY A 64 26.34 10.96 10.94
N ASP A 65 25.18 11.36 10.39
CA ASP A 65 24.45 12.56 10.81
C ASP A 65 22.97 12.24 11.09
N GLU A 66 22.70 11.82 12.33
CA GLU A 66 21.33 11.57 12.80
C GLU A 66 20.47 12.84 12.83
N ALA A 67 21.08 14.02 13.05
CA ALA A 67 20.33 15.27 13.10
C ALA A 67 19.78 15.65 11.71
N ALA A 68 20.59 15.47 10.66
CA ALA A 68 20.14 15.61 9.28
C ALA A 68 19.03 14.61 8.93
N ALA A 69 19.15 13.35 9.37
CA ALA A 69 18.10 12.34 9.16
C ALA A 69 16.79 12.71 9.86
N ARG A 70 16.83 13.19 11.11
CA ARG A 70 15.64 13.69 11.85
C ARG A 70 15.00 14.88 11.13
N ALA A 71 15.80 15.82 10.64
CA ALA A 71 15.31 16.97 9.90
C ALA A 71 14.61 16.56 8.59
N ALA A 72 15.16 15.56 7.89
CA ALA A 72 14.56 15.00 6.68
C ALA A 72 13.22 14.29 6.95
N LEU A 73 13.12 13.50 8.03
CA LEU A 73 11.87 12.87 8.45
C LEU A 73 10.80 13.91 8.79
N ALA A 74 11.17 14.96 9.53
CA ALA A 74 10.24 16.04 9.87
C ALA A 74 9.79 16.83 8.63
N ARG A 75 10.67 17.00 7.63
CA ARG A 75 10.31 17.61 6.34
C ARG A 75 9.33 16.75 5.58
N TRP A 76 9.55 15.43 5.54
CA TRP A 76 8.63 14.52 4.88
C TRP A 76 7.26 14.52 5.57
N ALA A 77 7.20 14.39 6.90
CA ALA A 77 5.95 14.47 7.65
C ALA A 77 5.14 15.73 7.29
N ARG A 78 5.79 16.90 7.27
CA ARG A 78 5.13 18.16 6.88
C ARG A 78 4.64 18.18 5.43
N SER A 79 5.37 17.58 4.50
CA SER A 79 4.90 17.50 3.10
C SER A 79 3.67 16.60 2.93
N GLU A 80 3.45 15.68 3.87
CA GLU A 80 2.26 14.82 3.94
C GLU A 80 1.15 15.44 4.81
N GLY A 81 1.34 16.67 5.30
CA GLY A 81 0.38 17.38 6.15
C GLY A 81 0.37 16.92 7.61
N ASP A 82 1.41 16.22 8.07
CA ASP A 82 1.57 15.81 9.47
C ASP A 82 2.63 16.67 10.20
N ASP A 83 2.19 17.49 11.15
CA ASP A 83 3.07 18.29 12.00
C ASP A 83 3.72 17.49 13.14
N ASP A 84 3.17 16.31 13.47
CA ASP A 84 3.69 15.41 14.50
C ASP A 84 4.56 14.32 13.85
N VAL A 85 5.86 14.61 13.78
CA VAL A 85 6.85 13.70 13.19
C VAL A 85 6.92 12.34 13.91
N GLU A 86 6.65 12.29 15.21
CA GLU A 86 6.69 11.04 15.97
C GLU A 86 5.52 10.14 15.58
N ARG A 87 4.32 10.71 15.54
CA ARG A 87 3.13 10.02 15.04
C ARG A 87 3.29 9.57 13.60
N PHE A 88 3.81 10.43 12.73
CA PHE A 88 4.07 10.10 11.32
C PHE A 88 5.01 8.90 11.21
N VAL A 89 6.15 8.93 11.92
CA VAL A 89 7.12 7.83 11.83
C VAL A 89 6.54 6.54 12.38
N GLN A 90 5.78 6.57 13.47
CA GLN A 90 5.11 5.38 14.02
C GLN A 90 4.05 4.79 13.08
N ALA A 91 3.34 5.62 12.32
CA ALA A 91 2.31 5.18 11.39
C ALA A 91 2.89 4.61 10.08
N HIS A 92 4.01 5.16 9.61
CA HIS A 92 4.55 4.90 8.27
C HIS A 92 5.82 4.05 8.24
N PHE A 93 6.44 3.75 9.38
CA PHE A 93 7.66 2.95 9.44
C PHE A 93 7.50 1.70 10.28
N ALA A 94 8.16 0.62 9.86
CA ALA A 94 8.26 -0.60 10.64
C ALA A 94 9.21 -0.37 11.83
N VAL A 95 8.66 0.08 12.97
CA VAL A 95 9.41 0.32 14.21
C VAL A 95 8.95 -0.64 15.32
N VAL A 96 9.90 -0.98 16.20
CA VAL A 96 9.73 -1.96 17.27
C VAL A 96 8.90 -1.38 18.42
N GLY A 97 7.60 -1.69 18.44
CA GLY A 97 6.74 -1.64 19.63
C GLY A 97 6.44 -0.27 20.25
N PRO A 98 5.40 -0.20 21.10
CA PRO A 98 5.02 1.05 21.79
C PRO A 98 6.10 1.53 22.76
N GLY A 99 6.32 2.84 22.83
CA GLY A 99 7.22 3.48 23.78
C GLY A 99 8.69 3.61 23.34
N VAL A 100 9.00 3.27 22.08
CA VAL A 100 10.31 3.54 21.47
C VAL A 100 10.32 4.92 20.82
N ASP A 101 11.42 5.67 20.96
CA ASP A 101 11.71 6.89 20.18
C ASP A 101 11.81 6.49 18.70
N ALA A 102 10.69 6.54 17.98
CA ALA A 102 10.58 5.99 16.65
C ALA A 102 11.39 6.83 15.65
N VAL A 103 11.32 8.16 15.80
CA VAL A 103 12.11 9.09 15.00
C VAL A 103 13.60 8.86 15.21
N GLY A 104 14.04 8.73 16.47
CA GLY A 104 15.43 8.45 16.80
C GLY A 104 15.91 7.10 16.25
N ALA A 105 15.10 6.04 16.38
CA ALA A 105 15.44 4.73 15.87
C ALA A 105 15.63 4.72 14.34
N ILE A 106 14.72 5.37 13.60
CA ILE A 106 14.83 5.48 12.14
C ILE A 106 16.01 6.38 11.74
N ALA A 107 16.18 7.54 12.38
CA ALA A 107 17.30 8.43 12.10
C ALA A 107 18.66 7.75 12.31
N ALA A 108 18.80 6.95 13.36
CA ALA A 108 20.02 6.19 13.63
C ALA A 108 20.28 5.12 12.54
N ARG A 109 19.25 4.41 12.06
CA ARG A 109 19.38 3.46 10.93
C ARG A 109 19.82 4.17 9.65
N LEU A 110 19.20 5.30 9.33
CA LEU A 110 19.57 6.13 8.17
C LEU A 110 21.01 6.62 8.27
N ALA A 111 21.46 7.05 9.45
CA ALA A 111 22.82 7.49 9.66
C ALA A 111 23.86 6.37 9.51
N ARG A 112 23.48 5.12 9.75
CA ARG A 112 24.31 3.94 9.47
C ARG A 112 24.20 3.46 8.02
N GLY A 113 23.34 4.05 7.20
CA GLY A 113 23.08 3.61 5.82
C GLY A 113 22.41 2.23 5.76
N GLU A 114 21.68 1.85 6.80
CA GLU A 114 20.90 0.61 6.84
C GLU A 114 19.59 0.79 6.05
N PRO A 115 19.05 -0.28 5.43
CA PRO A 115 17.70 -0.24 4.87
C PRO A 115 16.69 0.16 5.94
N VAL A 116 15.68 0.93 5.56
CA VAL A 116 14.56 1.29 6.40
C VAL A 116 13.27 0.87 5.70
N GLU A 117 12.54 -0.03 6.35
CA GLU A 117 11.26 -0.52 5.88
C GLU A 117 10.14 0.44 6.29
N THR A 118 9.20 0.64 5.37
CA THR A 118 8.01 1.43 5.63
C THR A 118 6.82 0.50 5.84
N SER A 119 5.89 0.86 6.73
CA SER A 119 4.55 0.26 6.77
C SER A 119 3.61 0.89 5.71
N PHE A 120 4.20 1.53 4.69
CA PHE A 120 3.47 2.30 3.70
C PHE A 120 2.65 1.38 2.79
N ASP A 121 1.33 1.54 2.87
CA ASP A 121 0.37 0.87 2.00
C ASP A 121 0.46 1.48 0.59
N ALA A 122 1.18 0.81 -0.32
CA ALA A 122 1.30 1.22 -1.73
C ALA A 122 -0.08 1.43 -2.39
N ILE A 123 -1.13 0.76 -1.90
CA ILE A 123 -2.50 0.86 -2.41
C ILE A 123 -3.17 2.16 -1.94
N ALA A 124 -2.75 2.73 -0.80
CA ALA A 124 -3.25 4.04 -0.37
C ALA A 124 -2.90 5.17 -1.34
N TRP A 125 -1.81 4.99 -2.08
CA TRP A 125 -1.22 6.00 -2.94
C TRP A 125 -1.44 5.74 -4.43
N LEU A 126 -1.48 4.49 -4.88
CA LEU A 126 -1.87 4.14 -6.26
C LEU A 126 -3.32 4.55 -6.58
N PHE A 127 -4.16 4.78 -5.56
CA PHE A 127 -5.58 5.13 -5.73
C PHE A 127 -5.97 6.35 -4.90
N PRO A 128 -5.54 7.57 -5.30
CA PRO A 128 -6.01 8.80 -4.67
C PRO A 128 -7.51 8.97 -4.98
N GLY A 129 -8.37 8.89 -3.96
CA GLY A 129 -9.81 9.18 -4.09
C GLY A 129 -10.78 8.09 -3.64
N VAL A 130 -10.32 6.87 -3.34
CA VAL A 130 -11.22 5.75 -2.94
C VAL A 130 -11.52 5.72 -1.41
N GLY A 131 -11.09 6.74 -0.66
CA GLY A 131 -11.42 6.89 0.75
C GLY A 131 -10.18 7.01 1.64
N ALA A 132 -9.61 8.21 1.71
CA ALA A 132 -8.68 8.55 2.77
C ALA A 132 -9.48 8.86 4.05
N ILE A 133 -9.76 7.84 4.87
CA ILE A 133 -10.03 8.03 6.30
C ILE A 133 -8.71 7.70 7.00
N GLY A 134 -7.77 8.63 7.01
CA GLY A 134 -6.48 8.41 7.67
C GLY A 134 -5.41 9.49 7.48
N GLY A 135 -5.55 10.39 6.51
CA GLY A 135 -4.67 11.55 6.33
C GLY A 135 -5.51 12.81 6.29
N GLY A 136 -5.24 13.77 7.19
CA GLY A 136 -6.01 14.99 7.39
C GLY A 136 -5.89 16.02 6.26
N GLY A 137 -6.28 15.67 5.04
CA GLY A 137 -6.44 16.61 3.94
C GLY A 137 -7.88 17.10 3.85
N ALA A 138 -8.20 18.20 4.52
CA ALA A 138 -9.36 18.99 4.12
C ALA A 138 -9.11 19.51 2.68
N PRO A 139 -10.11 19.46 1.77
CA PRO A 139 -9.94 20.02 0.44
C PRO A 139 -9.68 21.54 0.53
N PRO A 140 -8.93 22.15 -0.41
CA PRO A 140 -8.70 23.59 -0.39
C PRO A 140 -10.04 24.31 -0.50
N ALA A 141 -10.40 25.06 0.54
CA ALA A 141 -11.50 25.98 0.50
C ALA A 141 -11.22 27.04 -0.59
N ARG A 142 -12.21 27.24 -1.47
CA ARG A 142 -12.23 28.38 -2.39
C ARG A 142 -12.22 29.70 -1.60
N PRO A 143 -11.64 30.78 -2.15
CA PRO A 143 -11.71 32.08 -1.51
C PRO A 143 -13.11 32.67 -1.77
N GLU A 144 -13.93 32.75 -0.72
CA GLU A 144 -15.11 33.62 -0.70
C GLU A 144 -15.08 34.45 0.58
N ASP A 145 -14.75 35.72 0.36
CA ASP A 145 -15.24 36.97 0.96
C ASP A 145 -15.54 37.10 2.48
N ASP A 146 -14.98 38.20 2.99
CA ASP A 146 -15.35 38.96 4.18
C ASP A 146 -16.84 38.87 4.56
N ASP A 147 -17.14 38.56 5.83
CA ASP A 147 -17.60 39.58 6.78
C ASP A 147 -17.99 39.03 8.17
N ALA A 148 -17.92 39.93 9.16
CA ALA A 148 -18.59 39.92 10.46
C ALA A 148 -18.02 39.08 11.64
N ARG A 149 -17.21 39.79 12.43
CA ARG A 149 -16.99 39.58 13.88
C ARG A 149 -18.32 39.48 14.66
N ALA A 150 -18.48 38.45 15.47
CA ALA A 150 -19.36 38.48 16.64
C ALA A 150 -18.70 37.77 17.84
N THR A 151 -18.28 38.57 18.82
CA THR A 151 -17.81 38.14 20.14
C THR A 151 -18.98 37.68 21.01
N THR A 152 -18.97 36.41 21.45
CA THR A 152 -19.85 35.92 22.52
C THR A 152 -19.12 35.92 23.87
N PRO A 153 -19.75 36.37 24.97
CA PRO A 153 -19.13 36.39 26.29
C PRO A 153 -19.16 35.01 26.97
N PHE A 154 -18.08 34.72 27.70
CA PHE A 154 -17.89 33.55 28.54
C PHE A 154 -18.94 33.50 29.67
N VAL A 155 -19.83 32.50 29.66
CA VAL A 155 -20.74 32.20 30.78
C VAL A 155 -20.07 31.21 31.72
N ARG A 156 -19.94 31.59 32.99
CA ARG A 156 -19.35 30.79 34.06
C ARG A 156 -20.36 29.73 34.53
N PRO A 157 -20.05 28.41 34.49
CA PRO A 157 -21.00 27.39 34.93
C PRO A 157 -21.14 27.37 36.46
N ALA A 158 -22.37 27.19 36.93
CA ALA A 158 -22.75 27.02 38.33
C ALA A 158 -22.33 25.64 38.88
N PRO A 159 -22.23 25.47 40.21
CA PRO A 159 -21.80 24.21 40.83
C PRO A 159 -22.83 23.10 40.58
N GLN A 160 -22.37 21.96 40.05
CA GLN A 160 -23.22 20.78 39.82
C GLN A 160 -23.54 20.05 41.12
N GLU A 161 -24.83 19.83 41.32
CA GLU A 161 -25.43 19.01 42.38
C GLU A 161 -25.27 17.52 42.05
N SER A 162 -24.86 16.74 43.05
CA SER A 162 -24.44 15.34 42.94
C SER A 162 -25.59 14.41 42.51
N ALA A 163 -25.51 13.83 41.30
CA ALA A 163 -26.48 12.85 40.82
C ALA A 163 -26.31 11.47 41.49
N PRO A 164 -27.40 10.68 41.64
CA PRO A 164 -27.38 9.36 42.27
C PRO A 164 -26.70 8.29 41.38
N PRO A 165 -26.23 7.16 41.96
CA PRO A 165 -25.45 6.15 41.24
C PRO A 165 -26.29 5.45 40.17
N VAL A 166 -25.86 5.61 38.90
CA VAL A 166 -26.41 4.92 37.74
C VAL A 166 -26.10 3.42 37.84
N ARG A 167 -27.14 2.59 37.92
CA ARG A 167 -27.01 1.13 37.82
C ARG A 167 -26.48 0.78 36.42
N ARG A 168 -25.27 0.22 36.35
CA ARG A 168 -24.68 -0.32 35.11
C ARG A 168 -25.54 -1.50 34.63
N SER A 169 -26.36 -1.27 33.62
CA SER A 169 -26.96 -2.34 32.81
C SER A 169 -25.85 -3.02 32.04
N VAL A 170 -25.61 -4.30 32.33
CA VAL A 170 -24.72 -5.16 31.53
C VAL A 170 -25.34 -5.25 30.13
N PRO A 171 -24.65 -4.81 29.05
CA PRO A 171 -25.21 -4.90 27.71
C PRO A 171 -25.44 -6.38 27.36
N PRO A 172 -26.57 -6.71 26.68
CA PRO A 172 -26.82 -8.07 26.25
C PRO A 172 -25.69 -8.53 25.32
N ILE A 173 -25.12 -9.71 25.60
CA ILE A 173 -24.22 -10.38 24.67
C ILE A 173 -25.06 -10.76 23.45
N ILE A 174 -24.96 -9.99 22.37
CA ILE A 174 -25.57 -10.33 21.09
C ILE A 174 -24.68 -11.41 20.46
N PRO A 175 -25.17 -12.65 20.24
CA PRO A 175 -24.43 -13.63 19.47
C PRO A 175 -24.31 -13.10 18.03
N THR A 176 -23.09 -12.73 17.62
CA THR A 176 -22.77 -12.35 16.24
C THR A 176 -22.89 -13.58 15.35
N THR A 177 -24.10 -13.81 14.83
CA THR A 177 -24.27 -14.68 13.66
C THR A 177 -23.54 -14.06 12.47
N HIS A 178 -22.99 -14.88 11.58
CA HIS A 178 -22.18 -14.51 10.41
C HIS A 178 -22.85 -13.43 9.50
N GLU A 179 -24.15 -13.22 9.61
CA GLU A 179 -24.94 -12.23 8.87
C GLU A 179 -24.82 -10.78 9.38
N SER A 180 -24.38 -10.59 10.63
CA SER A 180 -24.22 -9.25 11.24
C SER A 180 -22.87 -8.58 10.94
N ILE A 181 -21.93 -9.34 10.37
CA ILE A 181 -20.66 -8.82 9.87
C ILE A 181 -20.95 -8.14 8.52
N PRO A 182 -20.57 -6.87 8.32
CA PRO A 182 -20.72 -6.21 7.02
C PRO A 182 -20.23 -7.11 5.89
N LEU A 183 -20.91 -7.13 4.74
CA LEU A 183 -20.63 -8.09 3.67
C LEU A 183 -19.13 -8.12 3.25
N HIS A 184 -18.48 -6.96 3.30
CA HIS A 184 -17.05 -6.76 3.02
C HIS A 184 -16.09 -7.38 4.05
N LYS A 185 -16.59 -7.68 5.25
CA LYS A 185 -15.86 -8.33 6.34
C LYS A 185 -16.22 -9.81 6.50
N GLN A 186 -17.11 -10.35 5.65
CA GLN A 186 -17.37 -11.78 5.64
C GLN A 186 -16.09 -12.52 5.21
N PRO A 187 -15.55 -13.45 6.02
CA PRO A 187 -14.23 -14.05 5.79
C PRO A 187 -14.03 -14.66 4.40
N LEU A 188 -15.09 -15.22 3.79
CA LEU A 188 -15.02 -15.82 2.46
C LEU A 188 -14.87 -14.80 1.32
N ARG A 189 -15.40 -13.58 1.50
CA ARG A 189 -15.29 -12.49 0.52
C ARG A 189 -13.95 -11.76 0.62
N VAL A 190 -13.35 -11.74 1.81
CA VAL A 190 -12.02 -11.13 2.04
C VAL A 190 -10.98 -11.72 1.08
N SER A 191 -10.92 -13.04 0.96
CA SER A 191 -9.97 -13.72 0.07
C SER A 191 -10.18 -13.35 -1.41
N ALA A 192 -11.44 -13.29 -1.87
CA ALA A 192 -11.77 -12.93 -3.24
C ALA A 192 -11.34 -11.49 -3.57
N ARG A 193 -11.61 -10.56 -2.66
CA ARG A 193 -11.28 -9.14 -2.80
C ARG A 193 -9.78 -8.88 -2.79
N ALA A 194 -9.03 -9.59 -1.95
CA ALA A 194 -7.58 -9.50 -1.95
C ALA A 194 -6.97 -10.01 -3.27
N LEU A 195 -7.50 -11.10 -3.83
CA LEU A 195 -7.08 -11.57 -5.16
C LEU A 195 -7.44 -10.56 -6.26
N CYS A 196 -8.62 -9.92 -6.18
CA CYS A 196 -8.97 -8.84 -7.10
C CYS A 196 -8.03 -7.64 -6.99
N ALA A 197 -7.54 -7.29 -5.79
CA ALA A 197 -6.59 -6.20 -5.61
C ALA A 197 -5.25 -6.46 -6.34
N VAL A 198 -4.82 -7.72 -6.41
CA VAL A 198 -3.63 -8.12 -7.20
C VAL A 198 -3.93 -8.04 -8.68
N MET A 199 -4.99 -8.71 -9.15
CA MET A 199 -5.40 -8.72 -10.56
C MET A 199 -5.64 -7.33 -11.15
N LEU A 200 -5.95 -6.32 -10.33
CA LEU A 200 -6.23 -4.95 -10.77
C LEU A 200 -5.09 -3.99 -10.45
N ALA A 201 -3.92 -4.49 -10.01
CA ALA A 201 -2.83 -3.65 -9.53
C ALA A 201 -2.24 -2.76 -10.64
N ASP A 202 -2.21 -3.24 -11.88
CA ASP A 202 -1.77 -2.52 -13.08
C ASP A 202 -2.94 -1.79 -13.81
N GLY A 203 -4.15 -1.89 -13.26
CA GLY A 203 -5.38 -1.34 -13.84
C GLY A 203 -6.04 -2.20 -14.91
N GLN A 204 -5.55 -3.41 -15.20
CA GLN A 204 -6.11 -4.31 -16.20
C GLN A 204 -6.27 -5.75 -15.67
N ALA A 205 -7.46 -6.33 -15.83
CA ALA A 205 -7.67 -7.75 -15.55
C ALA A 205 -7.55 -8.55 -16.86
N SER A 206 -6.49 -9.35 -17.02
CA SER A 206 -6.41 -10.23 -18.19
C SER A 206 -7.41 -11.40 -18.07
N PRO A 207 -7.83 -12.01 -19.20
CA PRO A 207 -8.65 -13.22 -19.15
C PRO A 207 -8.00 -14.39 -18.40
N ALA A 208 -6.66 -14.46 -18.40
CA ALA A 208 -5.91 -15.51 -17.71
C ALA A 208 -5.98 -15.33 -16.19
N ASP A 209 -5.81 -14.10 -15.70
CA ASP A 209 -5.89 -13.75 -14.27
C ASP A 209 -7.28 -14.05 -13.73
N ARG A 210 -8.30 -13.65 -14.51
CA ARG A 210 -9.69 -13.92 -14.16
C ARG A 210 -9.96 -15.43 -14.08
N ALA A 211 -9.46 -16.20 -15.03
CA ALA A 211 -9.61 -17.65 -15.03
C ALA A 211 -8.90 -18.31 -13.83
N PHE A 212 -7.70 -17.85 -13.49
CA PHE A 212 -6.96 -18.30 -12.31
C PHE A 212 -7.74 -18.01 -11.03
N LEU A 213 -8.24 -16.80 -10.88
CA LEU A 213 -8.99 -16.35 -9.71
C LEU A 213 -10.28 -17.17 -9.55
N ASP A 214 -11.07 -17.31 -10.61
CA ASP A 214 -12.32 -18.09 -10.59
C ASP A 214 -12.07 -19.58 -10.27
N ALA A 215 -10.96 -20.16 -10.76
CA ALA A 215 -10.56 -21.53 -10.44
C ALA A 215 -10.15 -21.66 -8.96
N THR A 216 -9.39 -20.70 -8.45
CA THR A 216 -8.92 -20.68 -7.06
C THR A 216 -10.09 -20.57 -6.08
N LEU A 217 -11.02 -19.64 -6.30
CA LEU A 217 -12.21 -19.50 -5.44
C LEU A 217 -13.06 -20.76 -5.44
N ARG A 218 -13.26 -21.37 -6.61
CA ARG A 218 -14.00 -22.63 -6.72
C ARG A 218 -13.31 -23.75 -5.92
N ALA A 219 -11.99 -23.85 -6.00
CA ALA A 219 -11.22 -24.87 -5.28
C ALA A 219 -11.33 -24.71 -3.75
N TRP A 220 -11.43 -23.47 -3.26
CA TRP A 220 -11.67 -23.19 -1.84
C TRP A 220 -13.13 -23.32 -1.41
N GLY A 221 -14.05 -23.57 -2.34
CA GLY A 221 -15.49 -23.56 -2.05
C GLY A 221 -16.03 -22.16 -1.75
N HIS A 222 -15.33 -21.12 -2.18
CA HIS A 222 -15.77 -19.74 -2.04
C HIS A 222 -16.84 -19.41 -3.09
N PRO A 223 -17.74 -18.46 -2.81
CA PRO A 223 -18.69 -18.00 -3.81
C PRO A 223 -17.97 -17.36 -5.00
N PRO A 224 -18.58 -17.35 -6.20
CA PRO A 224 -18.01 -16.68 -7.36
C PRO A 224 -17.86 -15.17 -7.13
N LEU A 225 -16.96 -14.57 -7.90
CA LEU A 225 -16.79 -13.13 -7.94
C LEU A 225 -18.09 -12.41 -8.31
N ARG A 226 -18.32 -11.28 -7.65
CA ARG A 226 -19.37 -10.34 -7.97
C ARG A 226 -18.77 -9.05 -8.48
N ASP A 227 -19.60 -8.22 -9.12
CA ASP A 227 -19.17 -6.91 -9.61
C ASP A 227 -18.67 -6.02 -8.46
N ASP A 228 -19.23 -6.13 -7.26
CA ASP A 228 -18.79 -5.37 -6.09
C ASP A 228 -17.47 -5.88 -5.48
N ASP A 229 -16.99 -7.04 -5.88
CA ASP A 229 -15.66 -7.53 -5.49
C ASP A 229 -14.56 -6.98 -6.41
N LEU A 230 -14.90 -6.57 -7.64
CA LEU A 230 -14.00 -6.04 -8.67
C LEU A 230 -13.65 -4.58 -8.40
N ALA A 231 -12.93 -4.37 -7.32
CA ALA A 231 -12.39 -3.10 -6.93
C ALA A 231 -10.96 -3.30 -6.42
N VAL A 232 -10.25 -2.19 -6.27
CA VAL A 232 -8.96 -2.18 -5.60
C VAL A 232 -9.21 -2.10 -4.10
N TRP A 233 -8.74 -3.12 -3.39
CA TRP A 233 -8.92 -3.27 -1.95
C TRP A 233 -7.61 -3.10 -1.20
N ARG A 234 -7.65 -2.39 -0.08
CA ARG A 234 -6.53 -2.30 0.84
C ARG A 234 -6.63 -3.38 1.92
N PRO A 235 -5.51 -3.82 2.51
CA PRO A 235 -5.58 -4.80 3.59
C PRO A 235 -6.42 -4.33 4.78
N HIS A 236 -6.43 -3.03 5.11
CA HIS A 236 -7.20 -2.46 6.22
C HIS A 236 -8.68 -2.23 5.90
N ASP A 237 -9.05 -2.16 4.62
CA ASP A 237 -10.46 -2.11 4.19
C ASP A 237 -11.13 -3.48 4.35
N LEU A 238 -10.31 -4.52 4.37
CA LEU A 238 -10.73 -5.90 4.45
C LEU A 238 -10.64 -6.43 5.90
N GLY A 239 -11.45 -7.45 6.18
CA GLY A 239 -11.28 -8.24 7.39
C GLY A 239 -10.07 -9.16 7.32
N TRP A 240 -9.98 -10.08 8.27
CA TRP A 240 -8.97 -11.14 8.26
C TRP A 240 -9.53 -12.35 7.48
N PRO A 241 -8.80 -12.91 6.51
CA PRO A 241 -9.22 -14.15 5.85
C PRO A 241 -9.09 -15.34 6.82
N HIS A 242 -9.81 -16.43 6.55
CA HIS A 242 -9.73 -17.63 7.38
C HIS A 242 -8.32 -18.25 7.37
N ASP A 243 -7.67 -18.25 6.21
CA ASP A 243 -6.29 -18.73 6.04
C ASP A 243 -5.48 -17.66 5.27
N PRO A 244 -4.84 -16.71 5.97
CA PRO A 244 -4.08 -15.65 5.33
C PRO A 244 -2.92 -16.15 4.49
N ARG A 245 -2.28 -17.25 4.91
CA ARG A 245 -1.14 -17.80 4.18
C ARG A 245 -1.59 -18.37 2.84
N ALA A 246 -2.68 -19.14 2.82
CA ALA A 246 -3.22 -19.67 1.56
C ALA A 246 -3.65 -18.54 0.59
N VAL A 247 -4.19 -17.44 1.10
CA VAL A 247 -4.56 -16.28 0.28
C VAL A 247 -3.32 -15.59 -0.29
N VAL A 248 -2.32 -15.31 0.54
CA VAL A 248 -1.06 -14.69 0.10
C VAL A 248 -0.31 -15.58 -0.90
N ASP A 249 -0.29 -16.90 -0.70
CA ASP A 249 0.30 -17.84 -1.65
C ASP A 249 -0.43 -17.81 -3.01
N ALA A 250 -1.76 -17.66 -3.01
CA ALA A 250 -2.54 -17.50 -4.23
C ALA A 250 -2.33 -16.14 -4.90
N MET A 251 -2.18 -15.06 -4.12
CA MET A 251 -1.79 -13.74 -4.63
C MET A 251 -0.43 -13.79 -5.31
N ALA A 252 0.55 -14.47 -4.70
CA ALA A 252 1.87 -14.68 -5.29
C ALA A 252 1.79 -15.46 -6.60
N ARG A 253 0.95 -16.51 -6.68
CA ARG A 253 0.75 -17.29 -7.91
C ARG A 253 0.02 -16.50 -8.99
N LEU A 254 -0.93 -15.65 -8.59
CA LEU A 254 -1.64 -14.75 -9.50
C LEU A 254 -0.65 -13.79 -10.18
N ALA A 255 0.29 -13.24 -9.40
CA ALA A 255 1.36 -12.37 -9.88
C ALA A 255 2.39 -13.01 -10.83
N PHE A 256 2.15 -14.26 -11.24
CA PHE A 256 2.99 -15.08 -12.12
C PHE A 256 2.16 -15.78 -13.21
N VAL A 257 0.88 -15.43 -13.38
CA VAL A 257 -0.01 -16.12 -14.34
C VAL A 257 0.47 -15.96 -15.77
N ASP A 258 1.06 -14.82 -16.12
CA ASP A 258 1.67 -14.55 -17.42
C ASP A 258 3.07 -15.15 -17.58
N GLY A 259 3.64 -15.67 -16.49
CA GLY A 259 4.94 -16.31 -16.44
C GLY A 259 6.10 -15.40 -16.02
N GLU A 260 5.86 -14.11 -15.88
CA GLU A 260 6.83 -13.16 -15.35
C GLU A 260 6.33 -12.64 -14.00
N ARG A 261 7.25 -12.15 -13.18
CA ARG A 261 6.88 -11.56 -11.90
C ARG A 261 6.49 -10.11 -12.14
N ASP A 262 5.20 -9.80 -12.12
CA ASP A 262 4.78 -8.40 -12.14
C ASP A 262 5.16 -7.73 -10.80
N THR A 263 5.97 -6.67 -10.88
CA THR A 263 6.47 -5.98 -9.70
C THR A 263 5.39 -5.25 -8.90
N THR A 264 4.33 -4.79 -9.57
CA THR A 264 3.20 -4.08 -8.98
C THR A 264 2.29 -5.06 -8.24
N GLU A 265 1.93 -6.16 -8.89
CA GLU A 265 1.13 -7.24 -8.30
C GLU A 265 1.85 -7.88 -7.10
N TRP A 266 3.16 -8.12 -7.25
CA TRP A 266 3.98 -8.65 -6.16
C TRP A 266 4.02 -7.71 -4.95
N ARG A 267 4.06 -6.40 -5.19
CA ARG A 267 4.03 -5.41 -4.11
C ARG A 267 2.71 -5.46 -3.36
N VAL A 268 1.57 -5.59 -4.05
CA VAL A 268 0.27 -5.79 -3.41
C VAL A 268 0.28 -7.05 -2.54
N ALA A 269 0.82 -8.17 -3.03
CA ALA A 269 0.94 -9.39 -2.25
C ALA A 269 1.76 -9.20 -0.95
N ARG A 270 2.87 -8.45 -1.01
CA ARG A 270 3.68 -8.11 0.17
C ARG A 270 2.93 -7.27 1.20
N GLU A 271 2.14 -6.30 0.77
CA GLU A 271 1.35 -5.45 1.68
C GLU A 271 0.29 -6.28 2.43
N PHE A 272 -0.42 -7.15 1.73
CA PHE A 272 -1.35 -8.08 2.36
C PHE A 272 -0.66 -9.07 3.30
N ALA A 273 0.52 -9.57 2.92
CA ALA A 273 1.31 -10.44 3.78
C ALA A 273 1.70 -9.76 5.10
N ARG A 274 2.19 -8.51 5.04
CA ARG A 274 2.50 -7.69 6.22
C ARG A 274 1.27 -7.50 7.10
N ALA A 275 0.17 -7.05 6.50
CA ALA A 275 -1.06 -6.73 7.22
C ALA A 275 -1.65 -7.95 7.93
N TRP A 276 -1.53 -9.14 7.33
CA TRP A 276 -2.03 -10.39 7.92
C TRP A 276 -0.98 -11.22 8.65
N GLY A 277 0.22 -10.67 8.89
CA GLY A 277 1.28 -11.34 9.64
C GLY A 277 1.86 -12.59 8.96
N VAL A 278 1.80 -12.69 7.63
CA VAL A 278 2.48 -13.73 6.86
C VAL A 278 3.95 -13.30 6.67
N PRO A 279 4.95 -14.09 7.11
CA PRO A 279 6.36 -13.71 6.99
C PRO A 279 6.78 -13.47 5.54
N LEU A 280 7.42 -12.33 5.28
CA LEU A 280 7.84 -11.95 3.92
C LEU A 280 8.89 -12.92 3.37
N GLU A 281 9.72 -13.51 4.21
CA GLU A 281 10.73 -14.49 3.79
C GLU A 281 10.08 -15.73 3.16
N VAL A 282 8.89 -16.12 3.64
CA VAL A 282 8.11 -17.22 3.09
C VAL A 282 7.56 -16.84 1.72
N LEU A 283 7.00 -15.63 1.59
CA LEU A 283 6.49 -15.11 0.34
C LEU A 283 7.60 -14.97 -0.73
N GLU A 284 8.75 -14.39 -0.37
CA GLU A 284 9.88 -14.23 -1.29
C GLU A 284 10.48 -15.59 -1.69
N ALA A 285 10.55 -16.57 -0.78
CA ALA A 285 10.98 -17.92 -1.12
C ALA A 285 10.03 -18.59 -2.13
N LEU A 286 8.71 -18.38 -1.99
CA LEU A 286 7.72 -18.85 -2.95
C LEU A 286 7.89 -18.17 -4.32
N GLY A 287 8.13 -16.87 -4.36
CA GLY A 287 8.41 -16.14 -5.61
C GLY A 287 9.60 -16.76 -6.38
N LEU A 288 10.71 -17.02 -5.68
CA LEU A 288 11.88 -17.68 -6.27
C LEU A 288 11.60 -19.12 -6.73
N GLU A 289 10.67 -19.83 -6.11
CA GLU A 289 10.23 -21.16 -6.55
C GLU A 289 9.42 -21.06 -7.85
N LEU A 290 8.47 -20.13 -7.93
CA LEU A 290 7.63 -19.88 -9.11
C LEU A 290 8.48 -19.47 -10.32
N GLU A 291 9.44 -18.56 -10.15
CA GLU A 291 10.41 -18.18 -11.19
C GLU A 291 11.13 -19.41 -11.76
N ARG A 292 11.63 -20.30 -10.89
CA ARG A 292 12.32 -21.54 -11.28
C ARG A 292 11.39 -22.55 -11.95
N GLU A 293 10.12 -22.62 -11.57
CA GLU A 293 9.12 -23.46 -12.24
C GLU A 293 8.85 -22.97 -13.66
N HIS A 294 8.69 -21.66 -13.82
CA HIS A 294 8.46 -21.03 -15.11
C HIS A 294 9.63 -21.26 -16.08
N GLU A 295 10.87 -21.00 -15.65
CA GLU A 295 12.07 -21.28 -16.45
C GLU A 295 12.15 -22.75 -16.92
N ARG A 296 11.81 -23.69 -16.04
CA ARG A 296 11.79 -25.13 -16.37
C ARG A 296 10.67 -25.47 -17.35
N GLY A 297 9.54 -24.77 -17.30
CA GLY A 297 8.45 -24.86 -18.27
C GLY A 297 8.92 -24.44 -19.67
N LEU A 298 9.50 -23.24 -19.78
CA LEU A 298 10.02 -22.70 -21.04
C LEU A 298 11.09 -23.61 -21.68
N ARG A 299 12.07 -24.08 -20.89
CA ARG A 299 13.10 -25.01 -21.39
C ARG A 299 12.51 -26.31 -21.97
N ARG A 300 11.43 -26.82 -21.38
CA ARG A 300 10.73 -28.02 -21.88
C ARG A 300 10.01 -27.75 -23.20
N VAL A 301 9.38 -26.60 -23.35
CA VAL A 301 8.71 -26.17 -24.60
C VAL A 301 9.75 -25.99 -25.71
N VAL A 302 10.83 -25.26 -25.46
CA VAL A 302 11.92 -25.04 -26.42
C VAL A 302 12.54 -26.37 -26.85
N SER A 303 12.88 -27.26 -25.91
CA SER A 303 13.43 -28.59 -26.24
C SER A 303 12.49 -29.42 -27.11
N SER A 304 11.17 -29.31 -26.87
CA SER A 304 10.16 -30.01 -27.68
C SER A 304 10.07 -29.44 -29.09
N LEU A 305 10.15 -28.11 -29.25
CA LEU A 305 10.16 -27.45 -30.55
C LEU A 305 11.42 -27.77 -31.35
N THR A 306 12.62 -27.72 -30.76
CA THR A 306 13.87 -28.02 -31.46
C THR A 306 13.87 -29.45 -32.04
N ARG A 307 13.26 -30.42 -31.35
CA ARG A 307 13.12 -31.80 -31.86
C ARG A 307 12.21 -31.92 -33.08
N LEU A 308 11.31 -30.97 -33.32
CA LEU A 308 10.44 -30.97 -34.50
C LEU A 308 11.16 -30.43 -35.75
N PHE A 309 12.15 -29.56 -35.59
CA PHE A 309 12.85 -28.90 -36.72
C PHE A 309 14.20 -29.54 -37.09
N VAL A 310 14.78 -30.38 -36.22
CA VAL A 310 15.96 -31.18 -36.55
C VAL A 310 15.48 -32.53 -37.08
N ARG A 311 15.06 -32.56 -38.34
CA ARG A 311 14.74 -33.78 -39.09
C ARG A 311 15.35 -33.73 -40.48
#